data_AF-A0A401HNW4-F1
#
_entry.id   AF-A0A401HNW4-F1
#
_cell.length_a   1.000
_cell.length_b   1.000
_cell.length_c   1.000
_cell.angle_alpha   90.00
_cell.angle_beta   90.00
_cell.angle_gamma   90.00
#
_symmetry.space_group_name_H-M   'P 1'
#
loop_
_entity.id
_entity.type
_entity.pdbx_description
1 polymer ?
#
loop_
_entity_poly.entity_id
_entity_poly.type
_entity_poly.pdbx_seq_one_letter_code
_entity_poly.pdbx_strand_id
1 'polypeptide(L)'
;MIIRVITGKIMKSLEAFKGSKPLYDRDGLLIVRGICRDRRFEEYNSIRDYLEDKLKENGFEIVNDREDIELFVDKIDKKLRGNNNSIYPDAFGFERLKRSFEEMGCLCDYVIGRKGDIIVGISMWYDKVKKEPKFVEVICC
;
A
#
# COMPACT_ATOMS: atom_id res chain seq x y z
N MET A 1 0.38 13.26 13.56
CA MET A 1 1.53 13.97 12.96
C MET A 1 2.55 12.99 12.37
N ILE A 2 2.95 11.95 13.10
CA ILE A 2 3.96 10.97 12.65
C ILE A 2 3.56 10.18 11.39
N ILE A 3 2.30 9.76 11.27
CA ILE A 3 1.81 9.00 10.10
C ILE A 3 1.96 9.79 8.79
N ARG A 4 1.71 11.11 8.80
CA ARG A 4 1.86 11.96 7.60
C ARG A 4 3.32 12.06 7.15
N VAL A 5 4.25 12.14 8.11
CA VAL A 5 5.69 12.21 7.83
C VAL A 5 6.16 10.89 7.22
N ILE A 6 5.74 9.77 7.78
CA ILE A 6 6.08 8.42 7.28
C ILE A 6 5.49 8.21 5.88
N THR A 7 4.20 8.42 5.70
CA THR A 7 3.54 8.30 4.40
C THR A 7 4.20 9.22 3.37
N GLY A 8 4.54 10.46 3.75
CA GLY A 8 5.24 11.40 2.86
C GLY A 8 6.63 10.90 2.44
N LYS A 9 7.41 10.31 3.36
CA LYS A 9 8.73 9.72 3.05
C LYS A 9 8.61 8.54 2.09
N ILE A 10 7.66 7.62 2.34
CA ILE A 10 7.41 6.47 1.46
C ILE A 10 6.92 6.93 0.08
N MET A 11 5.97 7.87 0.04
CA MET A 11 5.51 8.45 -1.23
C MET A 11 6.64 9.16 -1.99
N LYS A 12 7.63 9.73 -1.29
CA LYS A 12 8.82 10.30 -1.92
C LYS A 12 9.77 9.22 -2.46
N SER A 13 10.00 8.13 -1.71
CA SER A 13 10.87 7.02 -2.17
C SER A 13 10.29 6.25 -3.36
N LEU A 14 8.96 6.27 -3.52
CA LEU A 14 8.24 5.78 -4.70
C LEU A 14 8.19 6.78 -5.88
N GLU A 15 8.78 7.97 -5.73
CA GLU A 15 8.61 9.12 -6.63
C GLU A 15 7.13 9.48 -6.94
N ALA A 16 6.24 9.17 -5.99
CA ALA A 16 4.80 9.27 -6.14
C ALA A 16 4.18 10.48 -5.42
N PHE A 17 4.96 11.22 -4.64
CA PHE A 17 4.47 12.36 -3.84
C PHE A 17 3.83 13.47 -4.71
N LYS A 18 4.41 13.78 -5.87
CA LYS A 18 3.86 14.80 -6.77
C LYS A 18 2.53 14.31 -7.37
N GLY A 19 1.45 15.00 -7.02
CA GLY A 19 0.09 14.69 -7.46
C GLY A 19 -0.59 13.59 -6.65
N SER A 20 0.02 13.13 -5.55
CA SER A 20 -0.65 12.21 -4.63
C SER A 20 -1.84 12.87 -3.96
N LYS A 21 -2.88 12.08 -3.68
CA LYS A 21 -4.10 12.55 -3.00
C LYS A 21 -4.39 11.67 -1.78
N PRO A 22 -4.69 12.26 -0.61
CA PRO A 22 -5.24 11.50 0.50
C PRO A 22 -6.66 11.06 0.14
N LEU A 23 -6.92 9.76 0.22
CA LEU A 23 -8.25 9.18 0.09
C LEU A 23 -8.95 9.11 1.45
N TYR A 24 -8.17 8.94 2.51
CA TYR A 24 -8.66 8.86 3.88
C TYR A 24 -7.61 9.44 4.83
N ASP A 25 -8.04 10.21 5.84
CA ASP A 25 -7.16 10.94 6.77
C ASP A 25 -7.92 11.27 8.07
N ARG A 26 -8.24 10.24 8.85
CA ARG A 26 -9.00 10.32 10.11
C ARG A 26 -8.61 9.16 11.04
N ASP A 27 -8.93 9.24 12.32
CA ASP A 27 -8.83 8.12 13.28
C ASP A 27 -7.45 7.43 13.34
N GLY A 28 -6.38 8.19 13.10
CA GLY A 28 -5.02 7.67 13.05
C GLY A 28 -4.77 6.70 11.88
N LEU A 29 -5.56 6.78 10.81
CA LEU A 29 -5.40 6.05 9.56
C LEU A 29 -5.22 7.08 8.43
N LEU A 30 -4.18 6.88 7.63
CA LEU A 30 -3.91 7.69 6.46
C LEU A 30 -3.76 6.78 5.25
N ILE A 31 -4.61 7.00 4.24
CA ILE A 31 -4.56 6.32 2.94
C ILE A 31 -4.24 7.37 1.89
N VAL A 32 -3.12 7.21 1.20
CA VAL A 32 -2.68 8.13 0.15
C VAL A 32 -2.43 7.34 -1.13
N ARG A 33 -3.02 7.80 -2.23
CA ARG A 33 -2.82 7.24 -3.57
C ARG A 33 -1.98 8.18 -4.42
N GLY A 34 -1.12 7.63 -5.28
CA GLY A 34 -0.32 8.38 -6.24
C GLY A 34 0.05 7.56 -7.47
N ILE A 35 0.91 8.12 -8.30
CA ILE A 35 1.49 7.48 -9.48
C ILE A 35 3.00 7.38 -9.24
N CYS A 36 3.51 6.16 -9.18
CA CYS A 36 4.92 5.86 -9.09
C CYS A 36 5.63 6.28 -10.37
N ARG A 37 6.75 6.98 -10.22
CA ARG A 37 7.58 7.43 -11.34
C ARG A 37 9.04 6.98 -11.20
N ASP A 38 9.34 6.22 -10.15
CA ASP A 38 10.68 5.69 -9.89
C ASP A 38 11.05 4.72 -11.01
N ARG A 39 12.04 5.12 -11.81
CA ARG A 39 12.52 4.33 -12.94
C ARG A 39 13.26 3.07 -12.49
N ARG A 40 13.75 3.04 -11.25
CA ARG A 40 14.42 1.86 -10.68
C ARG A 40 13.50 0.65 -10.62
N PHE A 41 12.17 0.83 -10.65
CA PHE A 41 11.22 -0.28 -10.68
C PHE A 41 11.54 -1.32 -11.76
N GLU A 42 12.01 -0.89 -12.94
CA GLU A 42 12.32 -1.77 -14.06
C GLU A 42 13.56 -2.66 -13.79
N GLU A 43 14.32 -2.41 -12.73
CA GLU A 43 15.46 -3.23 -12.28
C GLU A 43 15.03 -4.40 -11.39
N TYR A 44 13.77 -4.44 -10.93
CA TYR A 44 13.24 -5.47 -10.04
C TYR A 44 12.47 -6.54 -10.83
N ASN A 45 12.53 -7.78 -10.35
CA ASN A 45 11.86 -8.91 -10.99
C ASN A 45 10.34 -8.91 -10.78
N SER A 46 9.86 -8.27 -9.70
CA SER A 46 8.45 -8.26 -9.34
C SER A 46 8.05 -6.98 -8.61
N ILE A 47 6.74 -6.71 -8.59
CA ILE A 47 6.17 -5.64 -7.76
C ILE A 47 6.52 -5.85 -6.29
N ARG A 48 6.41 -7.10 -5.82
CA ARG A 48 6.70 -7.43 -4.42
C ARG A 48 8.13 -7.08 -4.03
N ASP A 49 9.12 -7.50 -4.81
CA ASP A 49 10.54 -7.24 -4.52
C ASP A 49 10.82 -5.74 -4.41
N TYR A 50 10.25 -4.97 -5.33
CA TYR A 50 10.34 -3.51 -5.33
C TYR A 50 9.72 -2.91 -4.06
N LEU A 51 8.50 -3.31 -3.71
CA LEU A 51 7.80 -2.78 -2.54
C LEU A 51 8.50 -3.18 -1.22
N GLU A 52 8.99 -4.41 -1.10
CA GLU A 52 9.79 -4.84 0.06
C GLU A 52 11.04 -3.98 0.22
N ASP A 53 11.77 -3.73 -0.86
CA ASP A 53 12.96 -2.88 -0.84
C ASP A 53 12.60 -1.44 -0.41
N LYS A 54 11.51 -0.86 -0.92
CA LYS A 54 11.05 0.47 -0.48
C LYS A 54 10.70 0.54 0.99
N LEU A 55 10.09 -0.49 1.56
CA LEU A 55 9.83 -0.54 2.99
C LEU A 55 11.13 -0.63 3.80
N LYS A 56 12.07 -1.48 3.37
CA LYS A 56 13.40 -1.62 4.00
C LYS A 56 14.21 -0.32 3.92
N GLU A 57 14.23 0.38 2.77
CA GLU A 57 14.84 1.71 2.60
C GLU A 57 14.30 2.73 3.62
N ASN A 58 13.02 2.62 4.01
CA ASN A 58 12.37 3.47 5.01
C ASN A 58 12.49 2.94 6.46
N GLY A 59 13.22 1.84 6.66
CA GLY A 59 13.49 1.21 7.94
C GLY A 59 12.28 0.49 8.54
N PHE A 60 11.47 -0.14 7.69
CA PHE A 60 10.42 -1.07 8.10
C PHE A 60 10.91 -2.52 7.97
N GLU A 61 10.47 -3.35 8.90
CA GLU A 61 10.62 -4.80 8.81
C GLU A 61 9.42 -5.38 8.07
N ILE A 62 9.66 -6.31 7.15
CA ILE A 62 8.59 -6.91 6.34
C ILE A 62 7.80 -7.89 7.20
N VAL A 63 6.48 -7.73 7.16
CA VAL A 63 5.52 -8.63 7.81
C VAL A 63 5.08 -9.65 6.79
N ASN A 64 5.48 -10.91 7.00
CA ASN A 64 5.11 -12.05 6.14
C ASN A 64 4.17 -13.04 6.84
N ASP A 65 4.00 -12.92 8.16
CA ASP A 65 3.10 -13.79 8.89
C ASP A 65 1.64 -13.45 8.58
N ARG A 66 0.84 -14.50 8.36
CA ARG A 66 -0.55 -14.36 7.95
C ARG A 66 -1.41 -13.78 9.07
N GLU A 67 -1.17 -14.16 10.33
CA GLU A 67 -1.94 -13.65 11.46
C GLU A 67 -1.70 -12.14 11.63
N ASP A 68 -0.46 -11.69 11.51
CA ASP A 68 -0.13 -10.25 11.56
C ASP A 68 -0.78 -9.45 10.41
N ILE A 69 -0.84 -10.04 9.20
CA ILE A 69 -1.55 -9.43 8.06
C ILE A 69 -3.05 -9.34 8.36
N GLU A 70 -3.65 -10.41 8.88
CA GLU A 70 -5.06 -10.43 9.27
C GLU A 70 -5.37 -9.39 10.37
N LEU A 71 -4.48 -9.26 11.36
CA LEU A 71 -4.57 -8.23 12.41
C LEU A 71 -4.46 -6.81 11.86
N PHE A 72 -3.58 -6.58 10.88
CA PHE A 72 -3.46 -5.28 10.22
C PHE A 72 -4.76 -4.91 9.49
N VAL A 73 -5.34 -5.86 8.77
CA VAL A 73 -6.58 -5.63 8.03
C VAL A 73 -7.76 -5.40 8.97
N ASP A 74 -7.87 -6.17 10.06
CA ASP A 74 -8.89 -5.96 11.09
C ASP A 74 -8.76 -4.58 11.76
N LYS A 75 -7.52 -4.11 12.00
CA LYS A 75 -7.28 -2.74 12.49
C LYS A 75 -7.78 -1.67 11.51
N ILE A 76 -7.54 -1.86 10.21
CA ILE A 76 -8.05 -0.93 9.18
C ILE A 76 -9.57 -0.96 9.14
N ASP A 77 -10.18 -2.14 9.08
CA ASP A 77 -11.62 -2.32 8.98
C ASP A 77 -12.34 -1.69 10.19
N LYS A 78 -11.82 -1.89 11.42
CA LYS A 78 -12.33 -1.21 12.63
C LYS A 78 -12.29 0.32 12.53
N LYS A 79 -11.21 0.89 11.97
CA LYS A 79 -11.09 2.35 11.77
C LYS A 79 -12.01 2.84 10.64
N LEU A 80 -12.30 2.01 9.64
CA LEU A 80 -13.21 2.36 8.54
C LEU A 80 -14.70 2.24 8.92
N ARG A 81 -15.09 1.22 9.70
CA ARG A 81 -16.47 0.94 10.13
C ARG A 81 -17.13 2.05 10.94
N GLY A 82 -16.37 3.01 11.47
CA GLY A 82 -16.92 4.23 12.07
C GLY A 82 -17.72 5.11 11.09
N ASN A 83 -17.59 4.86 9.78
CA ASN A 83 -18.46 5.40 8.72
C ASN A 83 -19.04 4.21 7.93
N ASN A 84 -20.35 4.17 7.71
CA ASN A 84 -21.14 3.02 7.20
C ASN A 84 -20.80 2.48 5.78
N ASN A 85 -19.60 2.67 5.25
CA ASN A 85 -19.15 2.07 3.98
C ASN A 85 -17.90 1.22 4.21
N SER A 86 -18.08 -0.09 4.40
CA SER A 86 -17.01 -1.08 4.42
C SER A 86 -16.36 -1.18 3.03
N ILE A 87 -15.23 -0.50 2.80
CA ILE A 87 -14.50 -0.57 1.51
C ILE A 87 -13.61 -1.83 1.44
N TYR A 88 -13.13 -2.32 2.59
CA TYR A 88 -12.22 -3.47 2.68
C TYR A 88 -12.70 -4.45 3.76
N PRO A 89 -13.66 -5.33 3.46
CA PRO A 89 -14.00 -6.39 4.38
C PRO A 89 -12.88 -7.44 4.30
N ASP A 90 -12.19 -7.66 5.41
CA ASP A 90 -11.26 -8.77 5.69
C ASP A 90 -9.94 -8.88 4.88
N ALA A 91 -9.01 -9.74 5.35
CA ALA A 91 -7.73 -10.01 4.69
C ALA A 91 -7.88 -10.69 3.32
N PHE A 92 -9.00 -11.36 3.08
CA PHE A 92 -9.40 -11.77 1.74
C PHE A 92 -9.80 -10.57 0.88
N GLY A 93 -10.16 -9.41 1.44
CA GLY A 93 -10.45 -8.18 0.72
C GLY A 93 -9.28 -7.69 -0.14
N PHE A 94 -8.06 -7.67 0.38
CA PHE A 94 -6.87 -7.30 -0.42
C PHE A 94 -6.57 -8.34 -1.49
N GLU A 95 -6.64 -9.63 -1.17
CA GLU A 95 -6.43 -10.71 -2.14
C GLU A 95 -7.53 -10.77 -3.21
N ARG A 96 -8.78 -10.50 -2.85
CA ARG A 96 -9.90 -10.41 -3.78
C ARG A 96 -9.77 -9.19 -4.67
N LEU A 97 -9.38 -8.04 -4.13
CA LEU A 97 -9.11 -6.84 -4.92
C LEU A 97 -7.94 -7.08 -5.88
N LYS A 98 -6.84 -7.66 -5.40
CA LYS A 98 -5.71 -8.08 -6.25
C LYS A 98 -6.20 -8.97 -7.38
N ARG A 99 -6.94 -10.03 -7.07
CA ARG A 99 -7.50 -10.95 -8.08
C ARG A 99 -8.40 -10.21 -9.09
N SER A 100 -9.27 -9.32 -8.65
CA SER A 100 -10.12 -8.54 -9.55
C SER A 100 -9.29 -7.64 -10.47
N PHE A 101 -8.24 -6.99 -9.98
CA PHE A 101 -7.31 -6.25 -10.83
C PHE A 101 -6.60 -7.17 -11.84
N GLU A 102 -6.18 -8.36 -11.40
CA GLU A 102 -5.51 -9.34 -12.26
C GLU A 102 -6.40 -9.90 -13.37
N GLU A 103 -7.67 -10.15 -13.05
CA GLU A 103 -8.74 -10.56 -13.99
C GLU A 103 -9.03 -9.46 -15.02
N MET A 104 -8.93 -8.19 -14.63
CA MET A 104 -9.04 -7.04 -15.54
C MET A 104 -7.75 -6.78 -16.37
N GLY A 105 -6.75 -7.65 -16.28
CA GLY A 105 -5.52 -7.53 -17.04
C GLY A 105 -4.47 -6.60 -16.42
N CYS A 106 -4.57 -6.28 -15.12
CA CYS A 106 -3.52 -5.56 -14.39
C CYS A 106 -2.54 -6.53 -13.72
N LEU A 107 -1.31 -6.10 -13.48
CA LEU A 107 -0.45 -6.64 -12.43
C LEU A 107 -0.75 -5.87 -11.15
N CYS A 108 -0.85 -6.57 -10.02
CA CYS A 108 -1.14 -5.98 -8.73
C CYS A 108 -0.38 -6.74 -7.65
N ASP A 109 0.28 -6.04 -6.73
CA ASP A 109 0.80 -6.67 -5.53
C ASP A 109 0.88 -5.70 -4.37
N TYR A 110 1.05 -6.23 -3.16
CA TYR A 110 1.19 -5.45 -1.95
C TYR A 110 2.17 -6.09 -0.95
N VAL A 111 2.69 -5.24 -0.06
CA VAL A 111 3.59 -5.62 1.02
C VAL A 111 3.21 -4.85 2.28
N ILE A 112 3.31 -5.50 3.43
CA ILE A 112 3.10 -4.87 4.74
C ILE A 112 4.44 -4.80 5.47
N GLY A 113 4.69 -3.66 6.11
CA GLY A 113 5.86 -3.42 6.93
C GLY A 113 5.51 -2.86 8.30
N ARG A 114 6.35 -3.14 9.28
CA ARG A 114 6.19 -2.66 10.66
C ARG A 114 7.42 -1.90 11.13
N LYS A 115 7.20 -0.85 11.93
CA LYS A 115 8.25 -0.09 12.59
C LYS A 115 7.75 0.37 13.97
N GLY A 116 8.12 -0.38 15.00
CA GLY A 116 7.54 -0.22 16.34
C GLY A 116 6.03 -0.44 16.30
N ASP A 117 5.26 0.55 16.77
CA ASP A 117 3.80 0.49 16.79
C ASP A 117 3.14 0.87 15.46
N ILE A 118 3.92 1.34 14.48
CA ILE A 118 3.41 1.81 13.20
C ILE A 118 3.41 0.66 12.20
N ILE A 119 2.27 0.45 11.54
CA ILE A 119 2.12 -0.54 10.48
C ILE A 119 1.78 0.19 9.18
N VAL A 120 2.45 -0.21 8.10
CA VAL A 120 2.26 0.34 6.77
C VAL A 120 1.99 -0.77 5.77
N GLY A 121 0.90 -0.65 5.02
CA GLY A 121 0.67 -1.40 3.80
C GLY A 121 1.00 -0.54 2.59
N ILE A 122 1.74 -1.07 1.63
CA ILE A 122 1.92 -0.46 0.32
C ILE A 122 1.47 -1.41 -0.77
N SER A 123 0.75 -0.89 -1.75
CA SER A 123 0.33 -1.64 -2.93
C SER A 123 0.69 -0.90 -4.21
N MET A 124 0.86 -1.66 -5.29
CA MET A 124 1.08 -1.14 -6.62
C MET A 124 0.27 -1.94 -7.63
N TRP A 125 -0.30 -1.26 -8.62
CA TRP A 125 -0.96 -1.89 -9.75
C TRP A 125 -0.79 -1.11 -11.05
N TYR A 126 -0.78 -1.84 -12.17
CA TYR A 126 -0.72 -1.27 -13.53
C TYR A 126 -1.20 -2.27 -14.58
N ASP A 127 -1.61 -1.78 -15.74
CA ASP A 127 -2.05 -2.60 -16.88
C ASP A 127 -0.89 -3.45 -17.44
N LYS A 128 -1.11 -4.76 -17.63
CA LYS A 128 -0.08 -5.72 -18.12
C LYS A 128 0.51 -5.34 -19.48
N VAL A 129 -0.27 -4.70 -20.35
CA VAL A 129 0.12 -4.38 -21.73
C VAL A 129 0.72 -2.97 -21.79
N LYS A 130 0.02 -1.97 -21.24
CA LYS A 130 0.46 -0.57 -21.29
C LYS A 130 1.60 -0.27 -20.32
N LYS A 131 1.70 -1.03 -19.22
CA LYS A 131 2.68 -0.88 -18.12
C LYS A 131 2.69 0.46 -17.37
N GLU A 132 1.87 1.42 -17.81
CA GLU A 132 1.74 2.76 -17.24
C GLU A 132 0.27 3.25 -17.33
N PRO A 133 -0.18 4.12 -16.41
CA PRO A 133 0.56 4.58 -15.23
C PRO A 133 0.69 3.50 -14.15
N LYS A 134 1.83 3.48 -13.44
CA LYS A 134 2.02 2.66 -12.24
C LYS A 134 1.38 3.32 -11.03
N PHE A 135 0.20 2.87 -10.63
CA PHE A 135 -0.47 3.40 -9.45
C PHE A 135 0.11 2.80 -8.18
N VAL A 136 0.18 3.61 -7.12
CA VAL A 136 0.58 3.16 -5.78
C VAL A 136 -0.37 3.70 -4.72
N GLU A 137 -0.55 2.92 -3.67
CA GLU A 137 -1.32 3.32 -2.48
C GLU A 137 -0.54 2.96 -1.22
N VAL A 138 -0.49 3.92 -0.29
CA VAL A 138 0.16 3.76 1.01
C VAL A 138 -0.90 3.92 2.09
N ILE A 139 -1.04 2.89 2.92
CA ILE A 139 -1.93 2.83 4.07
C ILE A 139 -1.06 2.81 5.31
N CYS A 140 -1.15 3.84 6.17
CA CYS A 140 -0.37 3.93 7.40
C CYS A 140 -1.31 4.07 8.60
N CYS A 141 -1.10 3.23 9.63
CA CYS A 141 -1.94 3.22 10.83
C CYS A 141 -1.15 3.01 12.12
#